data_AF-A0A6J6GEK7-F1
#
_entry.id   AF-A0A6J6GEK7-F1
#
_cell.length_a   1.000
_cell.length_b   1.000
_cell.length_c   1.000
_cell.angle_alpha   90.00
_cell.angle_beta   90.00
_cell.angle_gamma   90.00
#
_symmetry.space_group_name_H-M   'P 1'
#
loop_
_entity.id
_entity.type
_entity.pdbx_description
1 polymer ?
#
loop_
_entity_poly.entity_id
_entity_poly.type
_entity_poly.pdbx_seq_one_letter_code
_entity_poly.pdbx_strand_id
1 'polypeptide(L)'
;MLDPIDELKGPVGLAEITIPGVSPLVEWVSVPPPFGMVIGTPMPVGFLFQRWRASPTEPVRSDPEPALRRIFTVPANDSYSLRGTVRLDRRANDAAIDSVLGTLPRGTVATSSERLFGYPAARASSALDDDPATSWTTPFTGVVGQSWSLKLDHSISLDSIEIATADLPNRSLITSVEVKTDNFSKSFGLDGNGPIDAFGNRTYRLDLGRSVTAQDLQIVITGITPRTSKDLYSKSESILPASIAEIRFQGAPRASISNSVAPQCRDDLVAVDGIPIPILVKGDVGSLGDLPLQFVGCGSNPFTLSAGEHRIVAVNQPSSALQVDQTILSSALLNSVQGQVSASQLEVSAATNDSAQIDTNGSAFWLQYNQSSNAGWEAAIKENGKTESLGNAHPMGPFANGWLVSAGSSGSIEATVQWAPQRWVTASLIISIIGLLGCILIVFISRRLKSQTIEVGYRVSSAPFPSISSLKINARSFAWAIAAVAPVALLLGGVAVMAGVLLFGIIGVVVASKFSRGSIAVHFVPSILLGLAITIVIATVKITHPSVNILWPSKFEVANILSLVSLFLLLALILADRSEPDSK
;
A
#
# COMPACT_ATOMS: atom_id res chain seq x y z
N MET A 1 49.16 -4.00 4.89
CA MET A 1 48.73 -2.88 5.76
C MET A 1 47.73 -2.09 4.94
N LEU A 2 46.47 -2.51 4.98
CA LEU A 2 45.34 -1.84 4.34
C LEU A 2 44.57 -1.21 5.49
N ASP A 3 44.41 0.11 5.45
CA ASP A 3 43.70 0.86 6.50
C ASP A 3 42.26 0.34 6.64
N PRO A 4 41.81 0.03 7.88
CA PRO A 4 40.44 -0.35 8.13
C PRO A 4 39.57 0.90 8.31
N ILE A 5 38.41 0.88 7.62
CA ILE A 5 37.20 1.64 7.93
C ILE A 5 37.27 3.13 7.55
N ASP A 6 36.85 3.42 6.32
CA ASP A 6 36.08 4.65 6.08
C ASP A 6 34.88 4.60 7.04
N GLU A 7 34.94 5.39 8.11
CA GLU A 7 33.78 5.70 8.93
C GLU A 7 32.65 6.14 7.99
N LEU A 8 31.63 5.31 7.85
CA LEU A 8 30.35 5.70 7.27
C LEU A 8 29.79 6.83 8.13
N LYS A 9 30.18 8.07 7.80
CA LYS A 9 29.59 9.29 8.33
C LYS A 9 28.14 9.29 7.87
N GLY A 10 27.26 8.76 8.73
CA GLY A 10 25.83 8.77 8.50
C GLY A 10 25.32 10.21 8.29
N PRO A 11 24.18 10.38 7.63
CA PRO A 11 23.59 11.70 7.44
C PRO A 11 23.35 12.37 8.80
N VAL A 12 23.77 13.62 8.94
CA VAL A 12 23.47 14.45 10.12
C VAL A 12 22.17 15.20 9.87
N GLY A 13 21.25 15.15 10.83
CA GLY A 13 19.99 15.87 10.80
C GLY A 13 19.81 16.72 12.05
N LEU A 14 19.14 17.87 11.91
CA LEU A 14 18.68 18.70 13.02
C LEU A 14 17.21 18.35 13.29
N ALA A 15 16.90 17.91 14.51
CA ALA A 15 15.51 17.65 14.91
C ALA A 15 14.76 18.96 15.21
N GLU A 16 15.45 19.96 15.76
CA GLU A 16 14.89 21.26 16.11
C GLU A 16 15.97 22.35 15.99
N ILE A 17 15.56 23.58 15.66
CA ILE A 17 16.41 24.77 15.66
C ILE A 17 15.69 25.83 16.49
N THR A 18 16.23 26.11 17.68
CA THR A 18 15.70 27.14 18.57
C THR A 18 16.59 28.37 18.51
N ILE A 19 16.01 29.51 18.15
CA ILE A 19 16.72 30.80 18.11
C ILE A 19 16.25 31.62 19.33
N PRO A 20 17.14 31.98 20.26
CA PRO A 20 16.78 32.79 21.43
C PRO A 20 16.04 34.07 21.02
N GLY A 21 14.90 34.34 21.66
CA GLY A 21 14.05 35.49 21.36
C GLY A 21 13.12 35.33 20.14
N VAL A 22 13.15 34.19 19.44
CA VAL A 22 12.25 33.86 18.33
C VAL A 22 11.33 32.73 18.76
N SER A 23 10.02 32.93 18.64
CA SER A 23 9.05 31.86 18.88
C SER A 23 9.25 30.71 17.89
N PRO A 24 9.07 29.44 18.30
CA PRO A 24 9.15 28.31 17.39
C PRO A 24 8.25 28.52 16.17
N LEU A 25 8.78 28.26 14.98
CA LEU A 25 7.98 28.29 13.77
C LEU A 25 7.02 27.11 13.79
N VAL A 26 5.71 27.40 13.78
CA VAL A 26 4.67 26.38 13.71
C VAL A 26 3.98 26.49 12.36
N GLU A 27 4.01 25.40 11.59
CA GLU A 27 3.33 25.32 10.30
C GLU A 27 1.81 25.13 10.48
N TRP A 28 1.03 25.84 9.67
CA TRP A 28 -0.42 25.77 9.62
C TRP A 28 -0.90 25.61 8.19
N VAL A 29 -1.90 24.77 7.97
CA VAL A 29 -2.54 24.63 6.66
C VAL A 29 -3.78 25.54 6.62
N SER A 30 -3.79 26.49 5.71
CA SER A 30 -4.95 27.36 5.48
C SER A 30 -5.99 26.65 4.63
N VAL A 31 -7.23 26.64 5.12
CA VAL A 31 -8.38 26.02 4.46
C VAL A 31 -9.05 27.07 3.57
N PRO A 32 -9.42 26.75 2.32
CA PRO A 32 -10.17 27.68 1.48
C PRO A 32 -11.48 28.13 2.14
N PRO A 33 -11.94 29.37 1.90
CA PRO A 33 -13.20 29.83 2.46
C PRO A 33 -14.37 28.98 1.94
N PRO A 34 -15.43 28.80 2.74
CA PRO A 34 -16.62 28.07 2.30
C PRO A 34 -17.19 28.67 1.01
N PHE A 35 -17.63 27.81 0.08
CA PHE A 35 -18.13 28.24 -1.24
C PHE A 35 -19.24 29.30 -1.14
N GLY A 36 -20.14 29.19 -0.16
CA GLY A 36 -21.17 30.19 0.09
C GLY A 36 -20.63 31.61 0.31
N MET A 37 -19.47 31.77 0.97
CA MET A 37 -18.81 33.09 1.07
C MET A 37 -18.31 33.58 -0.30
N VAL A 38 -17.74 32.69 -1.11
CA VAL A 38 -17.17 33.02 -2.43
C VAL A 38 -18.24 33.57 -3.37
N ILE A 39 -19.46 33.04 -3.28
CA ILE A 39 -20.61 33.47 -4.11
C ILE A 39 -21.57 34.43 -3.38
N GLY A 40 -21.25 34.86 -2.15
CA GLY A 40 -22.08 35.78 -1.37
C GLY A 40 -23.46 35.23 -0.96
N THR A 41 -23.61 33.91 -0.85
CA THR A 41 -24.87 33.24 -0.49
C THR A 41 -24.69 32.45 0.80
N PRO A 42 -25.46 32.73 1.88
CA PRO A 42 -25.39 31.94 3.10
C PRO A 42 -25.71 30.47 2.83
N MET A 43 -24.80 29.58 3.24
CA MET A 43 -24.96 28.14 3.08
C MET A 43 -24.52 27.40 4.36
N PRO A 44 -25.20 26.30 4.72
CA PRO A 44 -24.71 25.43 5.79
C PRO A 44 -23.31 24.91 5.45
N VAL A 45 -22.39 25.02 6.41
CA VAL A 45 -20.99 24.60 6.24
C VAL A 45 -20.64 23.49 7.22
N GLY A 46 -19.85 22.53 6.73
CA GLY A 46 -19.15 21.55 7.54
C GLY A 46 -17.66 21.62 7.21
N PHE A 47 -16.83 21.60 8.22
CA PHE A 47 -15.39 21.55 8.06
C PHE A 47 -14.89 20.15 8.37
N LEU A 48 -14.21 19.52 7.41
CA LEU A 48 -13.53 18.24 7.59
C LEU A 48 -12.04 18.47 7.46
N PHE A 49 -11.32 18.15 8.53
CA PHE A 49 -9.87 18.26 8.57
C PHE A 49 -9.28 16.88 8.77
N GLN A 50 -8.25 16.56 7.97
CA GLN A 50 -7.45 15.35 8.10
C GLN A 50 -5.98 15.73 8.05
N ARG A 51 -5.14 15.09 8.86
CA ARG A 51 -3.69 15.26 8.80
C ARG A 51 -3.04 14.23 7.87
N TRP A 52 -1.95 14.62 7.21
CA TRP A 52 -1.10 13.68 6.48
C TRP A 52 -0.16 12.92 7.42
N ARG A 53 -0.17 11.59 7.32
CA ARG A 53 0.63 10.70 8.16
C ARG A 53 1.28 9.58 7.35
N ALA A 54 2.32 8.99 7.93
CA ALA A 54 2.95 7.78 7.41
C ALA A 54 2.39 6.53 8.12
N SER A 55 2.73 5.34 7.61
CA SER A 55 2.46 4.13 8.38
C SER A 55 3.33 4.14 9.64
N PRO A 56 2.77 3.86 10.84
CA PRO A 56 3.57 3.79 12.05
C PRO A 56 4.49 2.58 12.12
N THR A 57 4.27 1.57 11.26
CA THR A 57 5.16 0.40 11.14
C THR A 57 6.34 0.65 10.19
N GLU A 58 6.41 1.83 9.56
CA GLU A 58 7.50 2.19 8.66
C GLU A 58 8.56 2.99 9.43
N PRO A 59 9.69 2.36 9.83
CA PRO A 59 10.71 3.03 10.65
C PRO A 59 11.43 4.16 9.91
N VAL A 60 11.45 4.15 8.57
CA VAL A 60 12.19 5.16 7.80
C VAL A 60 11.38 6.42 7.47
N ARG A 61 10.13 6.52 7.96
CA ARG A 61 9.23 7.65 7.63
C ARG A 61 8.45 8.15 8.84
N SER A 62 8.63 9.42 9.16
CA SER A 62 7.81 10.16 10.10
C SER A 62 6.52 10.70 9.46
N ASP A 63 5.57 11.11 10.29
CA ASP A 63 4.35 11.74 9.81
C ASP A 63 4.67 13.13 9.26
N PRO A 64 4.30 13.45 8.00
CA PRO A 64 4.52 14.79 7.44
C PRO A 64 3.83 15.88 8.25
N GLU A 65 2.64 15.59 8.78
CA GLU A 65 1.96 16.44 9.73
C GLU A 65 1.97 15.79 11.13
N PRO A 66 2.91 16.18 12.01
CA PRO A 66 3.00 15.63 13.37
C PRO A 66 1.79 15.98 14.23
N ALA A 67 1.08 17.06 13.90
CA ALA A 67 -0.20 17.44 14.52
C ALA A 67 -1.13 18.03 13.45
N LEU A 68 -2.45 17.89 13.65
CA LEU A 68 -3.44 18.54 12.78
C LEU A 68 -3.51 20.02 13.16
N ARG A 69 -3.13 20.92 12.25
CA ARG A 69 -3.20 22.38 12.45
C ARG A 69 -3.88 23.04 11.26
N ARG A 70 -5.06 23.62 11.46
CA ARG A 70 -5.83 24.26 10.39
C ARG A 70 -6.26 25.66 10.76
N ILE A 71 -6.16 26.56 9.78
CA ILE A 71 -6.77 27.88 9.82
C ILE A 71 -7.99 27.82 8.90
N PHE A 72 -9.17 28.20 9.38
CA PHE A 72 -10.41 28.14 8.62
C PHE A 72 -11.29 29.35 8.90
N THR A 73 -12.15 29.72 7.95
CA THR A 73 -13.03 30.89 8.10
C THR A 73 -14.48 30.46 8.26
N VAL A 74 -15.13 30.95 9.31
CA VAL A 74 -16.54 30.73 9.61
C VAL A 74 -17.39 31.87 9.00
N PRO A 75 -18.46 31.58 8.23
CA PRO A 75 -19.21 32.58 7.45
C PRO A 75 -20.10 33.49 8.29
N ALA A 76 -20.67 32.94 9.35
CA ALA A 76 -21.58 33.63 10.25
C ALA A 76 -21.48 32.99 11.63
N ASN A 77 -21.88 33.73 12.66
CA ASN A 77 -21.97 33.19 14.02
C ASN A 77 -22.90 31.96 14.01
N ASP A 78 -22.38 30.81 14.46
CA ASP A 78 -23.17 29.57 14.50
C ASP A 78 -22.64 28.63 15.60
N SER A 79 -23.44 27.63 15.93
CA SER A 79 -23.12 26.55 16.86
C SER A 79 -22.60 25.34 16.08
N TYR A 80 -21.47 24.79 16.52
CA TYR A 80 -20.79 23.67 15.88
C TYR A 80 -20.69 22.46 16.81
N SER A 81 -21.05 21.29 16.27
CA SER A 81 -20.77 20.01 16.92
C SER A 81 -19.46 19.42 16.39
N LEU A 82 -18.57 19.01 17.29
CA LEU A 82 -17.33 18.32 16.95
C LEU A 82 -17.51 16.80 16.99
N ARG A 83 -17.02 16.11 15.95
CA ARG A 83 -16.83 14.66 15.91
C ARG A 83 -15.59 14.32 15.11
N GLY A 84 -15.13 13.08 15.12
CA GLY A 84 -14.01 12.69 14.28
C GLY A 84 -13.45 11.33 14.63
N THR A 85 -12.19 11.10 14.22
CA THR A 85 -11.49 9.86 14.49
C THR A 85 -10.16 10.07 15.21
N VAL A 86 -9.89 9.15 16.14
CA VAL A 86 -8.66 9.06 16.90
C VAL A 86 -8.12 7.63 16.79
N ARG A 87 -6.80 7.45 16.86
CA ARG A 87 -6.15 6.13 16.85
C ARG A 87 -5.24 5.99 18.03
N LEU A 88 -4.96 4.75 18.43
CA LEU A 88 -3.83 4.46 19.29
C LEU A 88 -2.54 4.89 18.57
N ASP A 89 -1.72 5.70 19.22
CA ASP A 89 -0.38 6.01 18.77
C ASP A 89 0.50 4.76 18.90
N ARG A 90 0.72 4.07 17.78
CA ARG A 90 1.54 2.86 17.77
C ARG A 90 3.01 3.10 18.09
N ARG A 91 3.46 4.36 18.11
CA ARG A 91 4.81 4.81 18.47
C ARG A 91 4.88 5.36 19.90
N ALA A 92 3.76 5.49 20.61
CA ALA A 92 3.79 5.87 22.03
C ALA A 92 4.52 4.81 22.87
N ASN A 93 5.04 5.28 24.00
CA ASN A 93 5.70 4.41 24.96
C ASN A 93 4.69 3.44 25.63
N ASP A 94 5.22 2.38 26.21
CA ASP A 94 4.44 1.29 26.80
C ASP A 94 3.48 1.81 27.87
N ALA A 95 3.97 2.65 28.79
CA ALA A 95 3.18 3.20 29.89
C ALA A 95 1.97 4.03 29.44
N ALA A 96 2.12 4.85 28.39
CA ALA A 96 1.03 5.65 27.86
C ALA A 96 -0.04 4.77 27.20
N ILE A 97 0.38 3.73 26.46
CA ILE A 97 -0.53 2.75 25.86
C ILE A 97 -1.30 1.99 26.94
N ASP A 98 -0.58 1.46 27.94
CA ASP A 98 -1.19 0.72 29.05
C ASP A 98 -2.12 1.59 29.89
N SER A 99 -1.80 2.87 30.07
CA SER A 99 -2.66 3.83 30.76
C SER A 99 -3.98 4.06 30.04
N VAL A 100 -3.96 4.15 28.69
CA VAL A 100 -5.17 4.37 27.88
C VAL A 100 -6.04 3.12 27.82
N LEU A 101 -5.41 1.94 27.78
CA LEU A 101 -6.10 0.65 27.74
C LEU A 101 -6.51 0.14 29.13
N GLY A 102 -6.00 0.73 30.20
CA GLY A 102 -6.18 0.20 31.55
C GLY A 102 -5.57 -1.19 31.71
N THR A 103 -4.45 -1.45 31.04
CA THR A 103 -3.83 -2.78 30.94
C THR A 103 -3.30 -3.26 32.29
N LEU A 104 -2.77 -2.37 33.12
CA LEU A 104 -2.20 -2.70 34.42
C LEU A 104 -2.98 -2.03 35.57
N PRO A 105 -2.93 -2.61 36.79
CA PRO A 105 -3.48 -1.97 37.98
C PRO A 105 -2.88 -0.58 38.22
N ARG A 106 -3.65 0.33 38.83
CA ARG A 106 -3.17 1.67 39.17
C ARG A 106 -1.92 1.58 40.07
N GLY A 107 -0.92 2.39 39.75
CA GLY A 107 0.35 2.45 40.49
C GLY A 107 1.39 1.44 40.01
N THR A 108 1.00 0.49 39.15
CA THR A 108 1.92 -0.43 38.46
C THR A 108 2.23 0.08 37.05
N VAL A 109 3.50 0.07 36.67
CA VAL A 109 3.95 0.51 35.35
C VAL A 109 4.98 -0.48 34.80
N ALA A 110 4.68 -1.09 33.64
CA ALA A 110 5.64 -1.88 32.89
C ALA A 110 6.16 -1.06 31.71
N THR A 111 7.47 -1.06 31.49
CA THR A 111 8.12 -0.35 30.38
C THR A 111 9.29 -1.14 29.84
N SER A 112 9.51 -1.04 28.54
CA SER A 112 10.74 -1.50 27.90
C SER A 112 11.65 -0.31 27.54
N SER A 113 12.96 -0.53 27.44
CA SER A 113 13.87 0.47 26.87
C SER A 113 13.46 0.81 25.45
N GLU A 114 13.20 -0.22 24.65
CA GLU A 114 12.58 -0.14 23.34
C GLU A 114 11.81 -1.44 23.05
N ARG A 115 10.99 -1.39 22.01
CA ARG A 115 10.26 -2.54 21.48
C ARG A 115 10.25 -2.49 19.96
N LEU A 116 9.73 -3.56 19.35
CA LEU A 116 9.51 -3.61 17.90
C LEU A 116 8.73 -2.37 17.43
N PHE A 117 9.36 -1.62 16.52
CA PHE A 117 8.89 -0.30 16.10
C PHE A 117 7.47 -0.36 15.52
N GLY A 118 6.60 0.54 15.98
CA GLY A 118 5.22 0.62 15.50
C GLY A 118 4.36 -0.60 15.84
N TYR A 119 4.79 -1.48 16.76
CA TYR A 119 4.04 -2.69 17.12
C TYR A 119 3.72 -2.75 18.62
N PRO A 120 2.59 -2.14 19.07
CA PRO A 120 2.21 -2.10 20.49
C PRO A 120 2.01 -3.46 21.16
N ALA A 121 1.74 -4.51 20.40
CA ALA A 121 1.63 -5.86 20.92
C ALA A 121 2.97 -6.46 21.37
N ALA A 122 4.09 -5.79 21.09
CA ALA A 122 5.43 -6.16 21.57
C ALA A 122 5.88 -5.37 22.81
N ARG A 123 4.96 -4.71 23.52
CA ARG A 123 5.27 -3.87 24.68
C ARG A 123 5.58 -4.70 25.93
N ALA A 124 6.12 -4.04 26.95
CA ALA A 124 6.50 -4.70 28.20
C ALA A 124 5.36 -5.46 28.89
N SER A 125 4.12 -4.95 28.86
CA SER A 125 2.97 -5.62 29.49
C SER A 125 2.64 -6.98 28.86
N SER A 126 3.04 -7.22 27.61
CA SER A 126 2.85 -8.52 26.92
C SER A 126 3.78 -9.62 27.43
N ALA A 127 4.60 -9.34 28.44
CA ALA A 127 5.31 -10.38 29.19
C ALA A 127 4.64 -10.68 30.55
N LEU A 128 3.46 -10.10 30.82
CA LEU A 128 2.73 -10.20 32.09
C LEU A 128 1.26 -10.59 31.90
N ASP A 129 0.82 -10.96 30.70
CA ASP A 129 -0.59 -11.20 30.38
C ASP A 129 -1.03 -12.67 30.51
N ASP A 130 -0.08 -13.58 30.81
CA ASP A 130 -0.28 -15.03 30.83
C ASP A 130 -0.75 -15.59 29.47
N ASP A 131 -0.42 -14.94 28.36
CA ASP A 131 -0.60 -15.47 27.01
C ASP A 131 0.76 -15.78 26.34
N PRO A 132 1.15 -17.08 26.23
CA PRO A 132 2.43 -17.47 25.63
C PRO A 132 2.52 -17.18 24.12
N ALA A 133 1.42 -16.80 23.46
CA ALA A 133 1.45 -16.35 22.08
C ALA A 133 1.91 -14.88 21.92
N THR A 134 1.96 -14.13 23.02
CA THR A 134 2.43 -12.75 23.04
C THR A 134 3.83 -12.65 23.66
N SER A 135 4.49 -11.51 23.48
CA SER A 135 5.82 -11.28 24.06
C SER A 135 6.20 -9.82 24.02
N TRP A 136 6.98 -9.37 25.00
CA TRP A 136 7.84 -8.22 24.77
C TRP A 136 8.90 -8.60 23.74
N THR A 137 9.02 -7.82 22.65
CA THR A 137 10.00 -8.05 21.58
C THR A 137 10.84 -6.81 21.37
N THR A 138 12.16 -6.99 21.39
CA THR A 138 13.16 -5.93 21.15
C THR A 138 13.13 -5.36 19.72
N PRO A 139 13.80 -4.22 19.45
CA PRO A 139 14.13 -3.79 18.09
C PRO A 139 15.11 -4.75 17.39
N PHE A 140 15.37 -4.52 16.09
CA PHE A 140 16.40 -5.25 15.34
C PHE A 140 17.83 -4.83 15.73
N THR A 141 18.01 -3.59 16.21
CA THR A 141 19.31 -3.00 16.55
C THR A 141 19.53 -2.95 18.05
N GLY A 142 20.77 -3.16 18.48
CA GLY A 142 21.14 -3.03 19.89
C GLY A 142 20.38 -4.00 20.81
N VAL A 143 20.12 -5.24 20.36
CA VAL A 143 19.36 -6.25 21.12
C VAL A 143 19.99 -6.53 22.49
N VAL A 144 21.32 -6.64 22.56
CA VAL A 144 22.04 -6.72 23.83
C VAL A 144 22.05 -5.35 24.49
N GLY A 145 21.67 -5.30 25.76
CA GLY A 145 21.47 -4.08 26.53
C GLY A 145 20.01 -3.63 26.60
N GLN A 146 19.11 -4.18 25.77
CA GLN A 146 17.68 -3.93 25.91
C GLN A 146 17.18 -4.45 27.25
N SER A 147 16.20 -3.75 27.82
CA SER A 147 15.68 -4.03 29.14
C SER A 147 14.16 -4.00 29.17
N TRP A 148 13.61 -4.91 29.95
CA TRP A 148 12.24 -4.90 30.43
C TRP A 148 12.23 -4.44 31.87
N SER A 149 11.30 -3.56 32.25
CA SER A 149 11.22 -2.97 33.59
C SER A 149 9.79 -2.97 34.09
N LEU A 150 9.64 -3.17 35.40
CA LEU A 150 8.38 -3.14 36.12
C LEU A 150 8.55 -2.35 37.40
N LYS A 151 7.69 -1.36 37.59
CA LYS A 151 7.54 -0.59 38.81
C LYS A 151 6.22 -0.94 39.48
N LEU A 152 6.28 -1.28 40.76
CA LEU A 152 5.13 -1.65 41.58
C LEU A 152 4.74 -0.52 42.53
N ASP A 153 3.47 -0.49 42.92
CA ASP A 153 2.94 0.44 43.93
C ASP A 153 3.31 0.06 45.37
N HIS A 154 3.75 -1.19 45.57
CA HIS A 154 4.25 -1.71 46.84
C HIS A 154 5.46 -2.62 46.63
N SER A 155 6.28 -2.81 47.67
CA SER A 155 7.39 -3.75 47.62
C SER A 155 6.92 -5.19 47.75
N ILE A 156 7.52 -6.09 46.99
CA ILE A 156 7.31 -7.54 47.02
C ILE A 156 8.58 -8.27 47.45
N SER A 157 8.45 -9.51 47.91
CA SER A 157 9.58 -10.40 48.18
C SER A 157 9.75 -11.38 47.03
N LEU A 158 10.96 -11.44 46.46
CA LEU A 158 11.31 -12.28 45.33
C LEU A 158 12.35 -13.31 45.76
N ASP A 159 12.04 -14.60 45.60
CA ASP A 159 13.02 -15.68 45.77
C ASP A 159 13.54 -16.20 44.42
N SER A 160 12.67 -16.20 43.41
CA SER A 160 12.96 -16.66 42.07
C SER A 160 12.07 -15.97 41.05
N ILE A 161 12.55 -15.85 39.81
CA ILE A 161 11.78 -15.37 38.67
C ILE A 161 11.78 -16.46 37.62
N GLU A 162 10.61 -16.77 37.06
CA GLU A 162 10.50 -17.60 35.87
C GLU A 162 10.40 -16.70 34.64
N ILE A 163 11.21 -16.96 33.62
CA ILE A 163 11.15 -16.27 32.33
C ILE A 163 10.94 -17.27 31.20
N ALA A 164 10.06 -16.96 30.25
CA ALA A 164 9.91 -17.69 29.00
C ALA A 164 10.46 -16.85 27.85
N THR A 165 11.43 -17.36 27.11
CA THR A 165 12.06 -16.65 25.99
C THR A 165 11.77 -17.36 24.66
N ALA A 166 11.55 -16.62 23.58
CA ALA A 166 11.23 -17.23 22.28
C ALA A 166 12.45 -17.95 21.66
N ASP A 167 12.28 -19.22 21.27
CA ASP A 167 13.24 -20.02 20.50
C ASP A 167 12.66 -20.33 19.11
N LEU A 168 12.40 -19.27 18.34
CA LEU A 168 11.77 -19.34 17.01
C LEU A 168 12.73 -18.87 15.90
N PRO A 169 12.71 -19.46 14.69
CA PRO A 169 13.66 -19.11 13.62
C PRO A 169 13.73 -17.61 13.27
N ASN A 170 12.63 -16.88 13.50
CA ASN A 170 12.51 -15.44 13.30
C ASN A 170 12.86 -14.59 14.53
N ARG A 171 13.56 -15.17 15.52
CA ARG A 171 14.02 -14.54 16.76
C ARG A 171 15.45 -14.96 17.11
N SER A 172 16.27 -14.02 17.58
CA SER A 172 17.54 -14.33 18.22
C SER A 172 17.30 -14.97 19.58
N LEU A 173 18.10 -15.98 19.93
CA LEU A 173 17.96 -16.71 21.19
C LEU A 173 18.66 -15.95 22.31
N ILE A 174 17.96 -15.70 23.43
CA ILE A 174 18.55 -15.08 24.62
C ILE A 174 19.39 -16.13 25.36
N THR A 175 20.65 -15.81 25.66
CA THR A 175 21.59 -16.74 26.32
C THR A 175 22.04 -16.26 27.70
N SER A 176 21.89 -14.96 28.01
CA SER A 176 22.06 -14.45 29.36
C SER A 176 21.25 -13.20 29.61
N VAL A 177 20.85 -13.05 30.87
CA VAL A 177 20.14 -11.87 31.38
C VAL A 177 20.76 -11.40 32.69
N GLU A 178 20.60 -10.12 32.99
CA GLU A 178 20.89 -9.54 34.31
C GLU A 178 19.57 -9.09 34.95
N VAL A 179 19.28 -9.60 36.15
CA VAL A 179 18.14 -9.15 36.95
C VAL A 179 18.63 -8.08 37.91
N LYS A 180 17.99 -6.91 37.88
CA LYS A 180 18.23 -5.78 38.78
C LYS A 180 16.98 -5.46 39.58
N THR A 181 17.16 -5.18 40.87
CA THR A 181 16.15 -4.55 41.72
C THR A 181 16.76 -3.33 42.39
N ASP A 182 16.01 -2.67 43.28
CA ASP A 182 16.47 -1.51 44.06
C ASP A 182 17.86 -1.70 44.68
N ASN A 183 18.15 -2.90 45.21
CA ASN A 183 19.37 -3.17 45.98
C ASN A 183 20.02 -4.52 45.63
N PHE A 184 19.71 -5.08 44.47
CA PHE A 184 20.22 -6.38 44.04
C PHE A 184 20.52 -6.36 42.54
N SER A 185 21.65 -6.97 42.15
CA SER A 185 21.90 -7.33 40.77
C SER A 185 22.54 -8.71 40.71
N LYS A 186 22.11 -9.54 39.75
CA LYS A 186 22.70 -10.85 39.48
C LYS A 186 22.52 -11.22 38.01
N SER A 187 23.59 -11.71 37.40
CA SER A 187 23.56 -12.27 36.04
C SER A 187 23.20 -13.75 36.06
N PHE A 188 22.44 -14.17 35.06
CA PHE A 188 22.00 -15.54 34.84
C PHE A 188 22.35 -15.97 33.42
N GLY A 189 23.01 -17.11 33.29
CA GLY A 189 23.10 -17.82 32.02
C GLY A 189 21.82 -18.61 31.78
N LEU A 190 21.31 -18.58 30.55
CA LEU A 190 20.17 -19.36 30.10
C LEU A 190 20.71 -20.53 29.29
N ASP A 191 20.74 -21.72 29.88
CA ASP A 191 21.23 -22.93 29.23
C ASP A 191 20.16 -23.53 28.31
N GLY A 192 20.48 -23.90 27.07
CA GLY A 192 19.51 -24.33 26.05
C GLY A 192 18.71 -25.62 26.33
N ASN A 193 18.58 -26.04 27.60
CA ASN A 193 17.91 -27.25 28.09
C ASN A 193 16.56 -26.99 28.78
N GLY A 194 16.10 -25.74 28.92
CA GLY A 194 14.76 -25.45 29.45
C GLY A 194 13.64 -26.11 28.63
N PRO A 195 12.48 -26.46 29.22
CA PRO A 195 11.35 -27.01 28.47
C PRO A 195 10.84 -26.01 27.44
N ILE A 196 10.40 -26.51 26.28
CA ILE A 196 9.83 -25.71 25.20
C ILE A 196 8.33 -25.97 25.12
N ASP A 197 7.52 -24.92 25.08
CA ASP A 197 6.07 -25.00 24.92
C ASP A 197 5.64 -25.15 23.44
N ALA A 198 4.33 -25.26 23.20
CA ALA A 198 3.78 -25.38 21.84
C ALA A 198 3.96 -24.12 20.97
N PHE A 199 4.27 -22.97 21.57
CA PHE A 199 4.52 -21.70 20.89
C PHE A 199 6.00 -21.48 20.58
N GLY A 200 6.87 -22.42 21.01
CA GLY A 200 8.31 -22.33 20.81
C GLY A 200 9.00 -21.45 21.86
N ASN A 201 8.37 -21.18 23.01
CA ASN A 201 9.01 -20.48 24.11
C ASN A 201 9.70 -21.47 25.04
N ARG A 202 10.89 -21.09 25.48
CA ARG A 202 11.71 -21.85 26.41
C ARG A 202 11.69 -21.22 27.79
N THR A 203 11.34 -22.01 28.80
CA THR A 203 11.17 -21.53 30.17
C THR A 203 12.40 -21.78 31.04
N TYR A 204 12.76 -20.79 31.85
CA TYR A 204 13.90 -20.80 32.76
C TYR A 204 13.49 -20.31 34.14
N ARG A 205 14.00 -20.97 35.19
CA ARG A 205 13.84 -20.52 36.57
C ARG A 205 15.13 -19.86 37.05
N LEU A 206 15.08 -18.57 37.34
CA LEU A 206 16.17 -17.76 37.84
C LEU A 206 16.11 -17.72 39.38
N ASP A 207 16.95 -18.51 40.05
CA ASP A 207 17.04 -18.52 41.51
C ASP A 207 17.92 -17.36 42.03
N LEU A 208 17.32 -16.44 42.78
CA LEU A 208 18.04 -15.29 43.32
C LEU A 208 19.04 -15.71 44.41
N GLY A 209 18.85 -16.89 45.02
CA GLY A 209 19.69 -17.47 46.07
C GLY A 209 19.43 -16.91 47.47
N ARG A 210 18.54 -15.91 47.57
CA ARG A 210 18.01 -15.32 48.80
C ARG A 210 16.72 -14.57 48.47
N SER A 211 15.89 -14.32 49.49
CA SER A 211 14.74 -13.43 49.33
C SER A 211 15.21 -11.99 49.16
N VAL A 212 14.77 -11.35 48.08
CA VAL A 212 15.11 -9.97 47.72
C VAL A 212 13.83 -9.13 47.72
N THR A 213 13.82 -8.03 48.46
CA THR A 213 12.74 -7.06 48.36
C THR A 213 12.91 -6.21 47.10
N ALA A 214 11.83 -6.05 46.33
CA ALA A 214 11.82 -5.27 45.10
C ALA A 214 10.55 -4.42 44.99
N GLN A 215 10.69 -3.15 44.64
CA GLN A 215 9.62 -2.31 44.14
C GLN A 215 9.84 -1.97 42.66
N ASP A 216 11.11 -1.80 42.28
CA ASP A 216 11.55 -1.71 40.90
C ASP A 216 12.25 -3.04 40.52
N LEU A 217 11.82 -3.64 39.42
CA LEU A 217 12.40 -4.85 38.85
C LEU A 217 12.77 -4.58 37.39
N GLN A 218 14.00 -4.93 37.01
CA GLN A 218 14.47 -4.83 35.63
C GLN A 218 15.16 -6.13 35.20
N ILE A 219 14.89 -6.57 33.98
CA ILE A 219 15.56 -7.69 33.32
C ILE A 219 16.26 -7.14 32.07
N VAL A 220 17.59 -7.19 32.07
CA VAL A 220 18.43 -6.71 30.96
C VAL A 220 18.93 -7.90 30.16
N ILE A 221 18.81 -7.87 28.84
CA ILE A 221 19.39 -8.88 27.96
C ILE A 221 20.89 -8.62 27.85
N THR A 222 21.71 -9.54 28.38
CA THR A 222 23.19 -9.39 28.38
C THR A 222 23.89 -10.25 27.34
N GLY A 223 23.19 -11.22 26.75
CA GLY A 223 23.76 -12.11 25.76
C GLY A 223 22.70 -12.76 24.88
N ILE A 224 23.04 -12.95 23.61
CA ILE A 224 22.22 -13.64 22.62
C ILE A 224 23.07 -14.57 21.75
N THR A 225 22.45 -15.59 21.18
CA THR A 225 22.90 -16.21 19.93
C THR A 225 22.16 -15.52 18.78
N PRO A 226 22.82 -14.65 18.01
CA PRO A 226 22.15 -13.86 16.99
C PRO A 226 21.66 -14.73 15.84
N ARG A 227 20.43 -14.51 15.40
CA ARG A 227 19.92 -14.96 14.10
C ARG A 227 19.81 -13.73 13.19
N THR A 228 20.05 -13.87 11.89
CA THR A 228 20.03 -12.72 10.95
C THR A 228 19.03 -12.92 9.81
N SER A 229 18.59 -11.81 9.23
CA SER A 229 17.82 -11.77 7.99
C SER A 229 18.27 -10.57 7.15
N LYS A 230 17.92 -10.56 5.87
CA LYS A 230 18.21 -9.41 4.99
C LYS A 230 17.19 -8.30 5.21
N ASP A 231 17.70 -7.09 5.46
CA ASP A 231 16.87 -5.89 5.50
C ASP A 231 16.24 -5.60 4.12
N LEU A 232 14.99 -5.16 4.11
CA LEU A 232 14.24 -4.96 2.87
C LEU A 232 14.80 -3.80 2.04
N TYR A 233 15.30 -2.75 2.69
CA TYR A 233 15.74 -1.51 2.06
C TYR A 233 17.20 -1.58 1.61
N SER A 234 18.10 -1.84 2.56
CA SER A 234 19.55 -1.87 2.35
C SER A 234 20.07 -3.20 1.79
N LYS A 235 19.30 -4.29 1.92
CA LYS A 235 19.70 -5.67 1.59
C LYS A 235 20.86 -6.22 2.44
N SER A 236 21.34 -5.47 3.43
CA SER A 236 22.37 -5.94 4.37
C SER A 236 21.79 -6.96 5.34
N GLU A 237 22.67 -7.74 5.97
CA GLU A 237 22.26 -8.58 7.09
C GLU A 237 21.94 -7.71 8.31
N SER A 238 20.80 -8.00 8.94
CA SER A 238 20.37 -7.42 10.20
C SER A 238 20.11 -8.52 11.21
N ILE A 239 20.51 -8.29 12.46
CA ILE A 239 20.16 -9.16 13.59
C ILE A 239 18.64 -9.16 13.76
N LEU A 240 18.07 -10.34 14.03
CA LEU A 240 16.67 -10.52 14.34
C LEU A 240 16.40 -10.18 15.82
N PRO A 241 15.23 -9.63 16.15
CA PRO A 241 14.85 -9.34 17.53
C PRO A 241 14.94 -10.55 18.46
N ALA A 242 15.17 -10.30 19.75
CA ALA A 242 14.94 -11.24 20.84
C ALA A 242 13.61 -10.93 21.55
N SER A 243 12.98 -11.94 22.16
CA SER A 243 11.68 -11.78 22.84
C SER A 243 11.61 -12.52 24.17
N ILE A 244 10.95 -11.90 25.16
CA ILE A 244 10.53 -12.54 26.40
C ILE A 244 9.01 -12.64 26.35
N ALA A 245 8.50 -13.87 26.27
CA ALA A 245 7.08 -14.18 26.20
C ALA A 245 6.39 -14.00 27.55
N GLU A 246 7.02 -14.45 28.64
CA GLU A 246 6.40 -14.42 29.96
C GLU A 246 7.45 -14.16 31.04
N ILE A 247 7.04 -13.41 32.06
CA ILE A 247 7.79 -13.18 33.30
C ILE A 247 6.85 -13.47 34.46
N ARG A 248 7.16 -14.52 35.23
CA ARG A 248 6.34 -14.97 36.37
C ARG A 248 7.13 -14.94 37.66
N PHE A 249 6.53 -14.41 38.70
CA PHE A 249 7.06 -14.43 40.07
C PHE A 249 5.91 -14.26 41.05
N GLN A 250 6.16 -14.54 42.34
CA GLN A 250 5.13 -14.42 43.37
C GLN A 250 4.75 -12.95 43.56
N GLY A 251 3.45 -12.64 43.41
CA GLY A 251 2.95 -11.25 43.50
C GLY A 251 3.07 -10.46 42.19
N ALA A 252 3.39 -11.12 41.07
CA ALA A 252 3.38 -10.47 39.76
C ALA A 252 1.99 -9.89 39.43
N PRO A 253 1.91 -8.64 38.94
CA PRO A 253 0.68 -8.10 38.41
C PRO A 253 0.33 -8.83 37.11
N ARG A 254 -0.95 -9.05 36.87
CA ARG A 254 -1.44 -9.61 35.61
C ARG A 254 -1.93 -8.50 34.70
N ALA A 255 -1.32 -8.37 33.53
CA ALA A 255 -1.77 -7.46 32.49
C ALA A 255 -3.09 -7.96 31.87
N SER A 256 -4.03 -7.04 31.66
CA SER A 256 -5.28 -7.31 30.95
C SER A 256 -5.03 -7.38 29.45
N ILE A 257 -5.60 -8.40 28.79
CA ILE A 257 -5.56 -8.59 27.33
C ILE A 257 -6.59 -7.68 26.62
N SER A 258 -7.29 -6.80 27.36
CA SER A 258 -8.30 -5.92 26.77
C SER A 258 -7.68 -4.86 25.84
N ASN A 259 -8.23 -4.77 24.63
CA ASN A 259 -7.87 -3.75 23.64
C ASN A 259 -8.93 -2.63 23.56
N SER A 260 -9.69 -2.42 24.62
CA SER A 260 -10.79 -1.46 24.65
C SER A 260 -10.43 -0.21 25.45
N VAL A 261 -10.68 0.96 24.85
CA VAL A 261 -10.56 2.26 25.52
C VAL A 261 -11.86 2.54 26.26
N ALA A 262 -11.75 2.70 27.58
CA ALA A 262 -12.89 3.05 28.43
C ALA A 262 -13.45 4.45 28.07
N PRO A 263 -14.78 4.66 28.16
CA PRO A 263 -15.38 5.94 27.84
C PRO A 263 -14.92 7.03 28.80
N GLN A 264 -14.14 7.97 28.31
CA GLN A 264 -13.67 9.14 29.07
C GLN A 264 -13.77 10.42 28.24
N CYS A 265 -14.28 11.48 28.86
CA CYS A 265 -14.25 12.83 28.28
C CYS A 265 -12.86 13.43 28.51
N ARG A 266 -12.12 13.68 27.43
CA ARG A 266 -10.73 14.17 27.41
C ARG A 266 -10.67 15.56 26.80
N ASP A 267 -9.96 16.48 27.44
CA ASP A 267 -9.76 17.87 27.01
C ASP A 267 -8.36 18.12 26.45
N ASP A 268 -7.49 17.12 26.42
CA ASP A 268 -6.08 17.26 26.03
C ASP A 268 -5.79 16.98 24.54
N LEU A 269 -6.82 16.65 23.74
CA LEU A 269 -6.66 16.15 22.37
C LEU A 269 -6.98 17.18 21.28
N VAL A 270 -7.97 18.06 21.49
CA VAL A 270 -8.43 19.03 20.48
C VAL A 270 -8.63 20.39 21.13
N ALA A 271 -8.17 21.45 20.47
CA ALA A 271 -8.40 22.84 20.87
C ALA A 271 -8.81 23.69 19.68
N VAL A 272 -9.72 24.63 19.91
CA VAL A 272 -10.12 25.67 18.94
C VAL A 272 -9.79 27.02 19.53
N ASP A 273 -9.02 27.83 18.80
CA ASP A 273 -8.48 29.14 19.25
C ASP A 273 -7.74 29.09 20.60
N GLY A 274 -7.08 27.96 20.85
CA GLY A 274 -6.38 27.69 22.11
C GLY A 274 -7.29 27.24 23.26
N ILE A 275 -8.60 27.16 23.06
CA ILE A 275 -9.56 26.66 24.04
C ILE A 275 -9.74 25.15 23.85
N PRO A 276 -9.44 24.31 24.86
CA PRO A 276 -9.71 22.87 24.84
C PRO A 276 -11.18 22.56 24.56
N ILE A 277 -11.43 21.67 23.61
CA ILE A 277 -12.77 21.13 23.31
C ILE A 277 -12.82 19.68 23.78
N PRO A 278 -13.51 19.37 24.90
CA PRO A 278 -13.57 18.02 25.42
C PRO A 278 -14.23 17.04 24.45
N ILE A 279 -13.61 15.88 24.24
CA ILE A 279 -14.11 14.81 23.39
C ILE A 279 -14.22 13.48 24.14
N LEU A 280 -15.28 12.74 23.88
CA LEU A 280 -15.52 11.41 24.41
C LEU A 280 -14.96 10.38 23.43
N VAL A 281 -13.93 9.65 23.85
CA VAL A 281 -13.34 8.54 23.10
C VAL A 281 -13.80 7.22 23.74
N LYS A 282 -14.25 6.27 22.93
CA LYS A 282 -14.55 4.90 23.38
C LYS A 282 -14.48 3.91 22.23
N GLY A 283 -14.21 2.65 22.56
CA GLY A 283 -14.31 1.54 21.61
C GLY A 283 -13.06 0.65 21.63
N ASP A 284 -13.07 -0.36 20.77
CA ASP A 284 -12.00 -1.33 20.64
C ASP A 284 -10.98 -0.91 19.59
N VAL A 285 -9.68 -0.96 19.91
CA VAL A 285 -8.59 -0.59 18.99
C VAL A 285 -8.15 -1.73 18.08
N GLY A 286 -8.90 -2.84 18.03
CA GLY A 286 -8.60 -4.04 17.24
C GLY A 286 -7.37 -4.77 17.77
N SER A 287 -6.55 -5.31 16.86
CA SER A 287 -5.24 -5.94 17.13
C SER A 287 -4.14 -4.96 17.60
N LEU A 288 -4.54 -3.86 18.25
CA LEU A 288 -3.74 -2.77 18.83
C LEU A 288 -3.32 -1.64 17.86
N GLY A 289 -4.33 -0.97 17.29
CA GLY A 289 -4.19 0.31 16.60
C GLY A 289 -4.54 0.29 15.11
N ASP A 290 -5.09 -0.80 14.60
CA ASP A 290 -5.46 -0.95 13.19
C ASP A 290 -6.79 -0.27 12.86
N LEU A 291 -7.66 -0.09 13.87
CA LEU A 291 -8.96 0.54 13.72
C LEU A 291 -8.97 1.95 14.32
N PRO A 292 -9.49 2.96 13.59
CA PRO A 292 -9.79 4.26 14.17
C PRO A 292 -10.99 4.16 15.11
N LEU A 293 -10.88 4.79 16.28
CA LEU A 293 -11.97 5.04 17.20
C LEU A 293 -12.70 6.31 16.80
N GLN A 294 -14.03 6.27 16.84
CA GLN A 294 -14.84 7.48 16.68
C GLN A 294 -14.86 8.25 18.00
N PHE A 295 -14.84 9.57 17.92
CA PHE A 295 -15.10 10.44 19.06
C PHE A 295 -16.19 11.45 18.74
N VAL A 296 -16.85 11.93 19.79
CA VAL A 296 -17.83 13.02 19.74
C VAL A 296 -17.46 14.06 20.79
N GLY A 297 -17.84 15.31 20.57
CA GLY A 297 -17.73 16.35 21.59
C GLY A 297 -18.55 15.99 22.84
N CYS A 298 -18.00 16.27 24.02
CA CYS A 298 -18.65 16.15 25.32
C CYS A 298 -18.54 17.46 26.11
N GLY A 299 -19.22 17.54 27.26
CA GLY A 299 -19.25 18.75 28.07
C GLY A 299 -19.96 19.90 27.34
N SER A 300 -19.26 21.02 27.15
CA SER A 300 -19.77 22.25 26.51
C SER A 300 -19.93 22.15 24.98
N ASN A 301 -20.30 20.97 24.45
CA ASN A 301 -20.62 20.74 23.05
C ASN A 301 -22.15 20.68 22.84
N PRO A 302 -22.70 21.29 21.77
CA PRO A 302 -22.00 22.07 20.74
C PRO A 302 -21.48 23.42 21.25
N PHE A 303 -20.46 23.98 20.60
CA PHE A 303 -19.83 25.26 20.96
C PHE A 303 -20.00 26.31 19.87
N THR A 304 -19.98 27.60 20.24
CA THR A 304 -20.21 28.70 19.30
C THR A 304 -18.90 29.20 18.70
N LEU A 305 -18.91 29.47 17.40
CA LEU A 305 -17.86 30.21 16.68
C LEU A 305 -18.44 31.48 16.08
N SER A 306 -17.70 32.58 16.17
CA SER A 306 -18.05 33.84 15.52
C SER A 306 -17.77 33.78 14.01
N ALA A 307 -18.29 34.74 13.24
CA ALA A 307 -17.81 34.97 11.89
C ALA A 307 -16.34 35.40 11.92
N GLY A 308 -15.51 34.85 11.04
CA GLY A 308 -14.09 35.20 10.94
C GLY A 308 -13.16 34.01 10.91
N GLU A 309 -11.86 34.29 11.04
CA GLU A 309 -10.80 33.28 11.08
C GLU A 309 -10.75 32.57 12.44
N HIS A 310 -10.64 31.26 12.40
CA HIS A 310 -10.48 30.38 13.55
C HIS A 310 -9.36 29.38 13.31
N ARG A 311 -8.80 28.86 14.41
CA ARG A 311 -7.70 27.90 14.39
C ARG A 311 -8.08 26.66 15.15
N ILE A 312 -7.91 25.49 14.53
CA ILE A 312 -8.07 24.21 15.21
C ILE A 312 -6.73 23.47 15.27
N VAL A 313 -6.45 22.92 16.43
CA VAL A 313 -5.31 22.06 16.69
C VAL A 313 -5.81 20.75 17.25
N ALA A 314 -5.36 19.64 16.67
CA ALA A 314 -5.45 18.33 17.30
C ALA A 314 -4.03 17.85 17.61
N VAL A 315 -3.72 17.73 18.89
CA VAL A 315 -2.34 17.52 19.36
C VAL A 315 -2.08 16.02 19.49
N ASN A 316 -0.98 15.56 18.87
CA ASN A 316 -0.46 14.22 19.07
C ASN A 316 0.67 14.30 20.10
N GLN A 317 0.33 14.25 21.39
CA GLN A 317 1.35 14.16 22.44
C GLN A 317 1.72 12.68 22.66
N PRO A 318 3.01 12.31 22.75
CA PRO A 318 3.40 10.93 23.04
C PRO A 318 2.78 10.38 24.34
N SER A 319 2.54 11.25 25.33
CA SER A 319 1.90 10.90 26.61
C SER A 319 0.41 10.59 26.51
N SER A 320 -0.28 11.03 25.45
CA SER A 320 -1.72 10.79 25.30
C SER A 320 -2.03 9.37 24.83
N ALA A 321 -1.04 8.69 24.22
CA ALA A 321 -1.13 7.48 23.42
C ALA A 321 -2.25 7.47 22.36
N LEU A 322 -2.84 8.62 22.07
CA LEU A 322 -3.96 8.79 21.15
C LEU A 322 -3.63 9.91 20.17
N GLN A 323 -3.78 9.63 18.88
CA GLN A 323 -3.58 10.59 17.80
C GLN A 323 -4.88 10.90 17.09
N VAL A 324 -5.24 12.17 17.01
CA VAL A 324 -6.42 12.62 16.29
C VAL A 324 -6.06 12.80 14.81
N ASP A 325 -6.63 11.95 13.97
CA ASP A 325 -6.36 11.94 12.54
C ASP A 325 -7.35 12.80 11.76
N GLN A 326 -8.58 12.92 12.28
CA GLN A 326 -9.66 13.65 11.65
C GLN A 326 -10.52 14.37 12.67
N THR A 327 -10.89 15.60 12.34
CA THR A 327 -11.90 16.38 13.05
C THR A 327 -12.94 16.88 12.05
N ILE A 328 -14.21 16.81 12.42
CA ILE A 328 -15.35 17.27 11.64
C ILE A 328 -16.14 18.25 12.51
N LEU A 329 -16.27 19.49 12.06
CA LEU A 329 -17.14 20.50 12.64
C LEU A 329 -18.38 20.63 11.76
N SER A 330 -19.56 20.33 12.30
CA SER A 330 -20.83 20.53 11.60
C SER A 330 -21.58 21.69 12.23
N SER A 331 -22.00 22.66 11.41
CA SER A 331 -22.93 23.71 11.83
C SER A 331 -24.30 23.14 12.21
N ALA A 332 -25.01 23.81 13.12
CA ALA A 332 -26.38 23.48 13.48
C ALA A 332 -27.31 23.48 12.25
N LEU A 333 -27.12 24.44 11.34
CA LEU A 333 -27.86 24.52 10.09
C LEU A 333 -27.60 23.27 9.21
N LEU A 334 -26.36 22.83 9.06
CA LEU A 334 -26.05 21.64 8.25
C LEU A 334 -26.71 20.38 8.82
N ASN A 335 -26.68 20.22 10.15
CA ASN A 335 -27.31 19.09 10.82
C ASN A 335 -28.84 19.09 10.61
N SER A 336 -29.48 20.26 10.59
CA SER A 336 -30.92 20.37 10.30
C SER A 336 -31.28 20.00 8.85
N VAL A 337 -30.47 20.44 7.86
CA VAL A 337 -30.70 20.12 6.44
C VAL A 337 -30.51 18.62 6.18
N GLN A 338 -29.50 17.98 6.76
CA GLN A 338 -29.31 16.53 6.63
C GLN A 338 -30.48 15.72 7.21
N GLY A 339 -31.10 16.18 8.29
CA GLY A 339 -32.32 15.56 8.84
C GLY A 339 -33.56 15.75 7.97
N GLN A 340 -33.56 16.73 7.07
CA GLN A 340 -34.67 17.04 6.15
C GLN A 340 -34.54 16.41 4.77
N VAL A 341 -33.40 15.81 4.42
CA VAL A 341 -33.29 14.93 3.25
C VAL A 341 -34.05 13.64 3.57
N SER A 342 -35.39 13.71 3.56
CA SER A 342 -36.23 12.53 3.41
C SER A 342 -35.74 11.81 2.16
N ALA A 343 -35.57 10.49 2.25
CA ALA A 343 -35.34 9.66 1.08
C ALA A 343 -36.44 10.01 0.08
N SER A 344 -36.08 10.74 -0.98
CA SER A 344 -36.95 10.92 -2.13
C SER A 344 -37.43 9.53 -2.53
N GLN A 345 -38.72 9.35 -2.79
CA GLN A 345 -39.29 8.11 -3.33
C GLN A 345 -38.82 7.86 -4.79
N LEU A 346 -37.53 8.05 -5.05
CA LEU A 346 -36.87 7.62 -6.27
C LEU A 346 -36.51 6.16 -6.05
N GLU A 347 -37.20 5.28 -6.76
CA GLU A 347 -36.91 3.84 -6.74
C GLU A 347 -36.25 3.47 -8.06
N VAL A 348 -35.11 2.79 -7.99
CA VAL A 348 -34.48 2.20 -9.18
C VAL A 348 -34.97 0.77 -9.28
N SER A 349 -35.95 0.52 -10.14
CA SER A 349 -36.61 -0.78 -10.27
C SER A 349 -35.81 -1.79 -11.09
N ALA A 350 -34.93 -1.32 -11.99
CA ALA A 350 -33.97 -2.15 -12.71
C ALA A 350 -32.75 -1.34 -13.16
N ALA A 351 -31.58 -1.97 -13.25
CA ALA A 351 -30.37 -1.33 -13.77
C ALA A 351 -29.42 -2.33 -14.46
N THR A 352 -28.77 -1.87 -15.53
CA THR A 352 -27.63 -2.51 -16.20
C THR A 352 -26.39 -1.61 -16.06
N ASN A 353 -25.32 -1.91 -16.81
CA ASN A 353 -24.12 -1.06 -16.84
C ASN A 353 -24.33 0.27 -17.59
N ASP A 354 -25.37 0.38 -18.41
CA ASP A 354 -25.63 1.47 -19.35
C ASP A 354 -27.08 1.95 -19.37
N SER A 355 -27.98 1.34 -18.59
CA SER A 355 -29.35 1.83 -18.43
C SER A 355 -29.91 1.59 -17.03
N ALA A 356 -30.93 2.35 -16.67
CA ALA A 356 -31.69 2.20 -15.43
C ALA A 356 -33.15 2.57 -15.64
N GLN A 357 -34.06 1.82 -15.03
CA GLN A 357 -35.47 2.17 -14.89
C GLN A 357 -35.65 2.85 -13.53
N ILE A 358 -36.20 4.07 -13.56
CA ILE A 358 -36.32 4.93 -12.40
C ILE A 358 -37.79 5.32 -12.27
N ASP A 359 -38.38 4.99 -11.13
CA ASP A 359 -39.72 5.43 -10.78
C ASP A 359 -39.60 6.74 -9.99
N THR A 360 -40.15 7.82 -10.56
CA THR A 360 -40.04 9.19 -10.02
C THR A 360 -41.41 9.78 -9.70
N ASN A 361 -41.46 10.65 -8.69
CA ASN A 361 -42.64 11.44 -8.34
C ASN A 361 -42.74 12.76 -9.12
N GLY A 362 -41.86 12.98 -10.11
CA GLY A 362 -41.79 14.20 -10.90
C GLY A 362 -40.89 15.28 -10.32
N SER A 363 -40.25 15.06 -9.17
CA SER A 363 -39.25 15.99 -8.63
C SER A 363 -37.93 15.89 -9.40
N ALA A 364 -37.21 17.02 -9.50
CA ALA A 364 -35.87 17.03 -10.09
C ALA A 364 -34.91 16.17 -9.25
N PHE A 365 -34.01 15.45 -9.93
CA PHE A 365 -33.02 14.60 -9.29
C PHE A 365 -31.71 14.56 -10.07
N TRP A 366 -30.63 14.15 -9.42
CA TRP A 366 -29.33 13.98 -10.05
C TRP A 366 -29.11 12.51 -10.42
N LEU A 367 -28.87 12.23 -11.70
CA LEU A 367 -28.43 10.93 -12.18
C LEU A 367 -26.90 10.85 -12.06
N GLN A 368 -26.41 9.94 -11.22
CA GLN A 368 -24.98 9.71 -11.02
C GLN A 368 -24.55 8.40 -11.67
N TYR A 369 -23.53 8.46 -12.53
CA TYR A 369 -22.89 7.29 -13.13
C TYR A 369 -21.48 7.10 -12.57
N ASN A 370 -21.27 6.00 -11.85
CA ASN A 370 -20.03 5.68 -11.12
C ASN A 370 -18.92 5.16 -12.04
N GLN A 371 -18.64 5.89 -13.11
CA GLN A 371 -17.45 5.75 -13.95
C GLN A 371 -16.64 7.03 -13.89
N SER A 372 -15.34 6.94 -14.20
CA SER A 372 -14.44 8.10 -14.22
C SER A 372 -15.00 9.23 -15.07
N SER A 373 -14.99 10.45 -14.52
CA SER A 373 -15.55 11.66 -15.11
C SER A 373 -14.88 11.92 -16.45
N ASN A 374 -15.67 11.97 -17.51
CA ASN A 374 -15.16 12.19 -18.85
C ASN A 374 -16.25 12.81 -19.75
N ALA A 375 -15.86 13.81 -20.54
CA ALA A 375 -16.75 14.49 -21.47
C ALA A 375 -17.30 13.59 -22.60
N GLY A 376 -16.74 12.39 -22.80
CA GLY A 376 -17.25 11.41 -23.75
C GLY A 376 -18.49 10.63 -23.29
N TRP A 377 -18.86 10.73 -22.00
CA TRP A 377 -20.10 10.14 -21.50
C TRP A 377 -21.29 11.05 -21.82
N GLU A 378 -22.31 10.47 -22.42
CA GLU A 378 -23.59 11.12 -22.68
C GLU A 378 -24.70 10.34 -21.98
N ALA A 379 -25.70 11.04 -21.46
CA ALA A 379 -26.89 10.43 -20.88
C ALA A 379 -28.16 10.95 -21.56
N ALA A 380 -29.17 10.10 -21.62
CA ALA A 380 -30.49 10.43 -22.12
C ALA A 380 -31.56 9.74 -21.28
N ILE A 381 -32.70 10.42 -21.11
CA ILE A 381 -33.90 9.86 -20.50
C ILE A 381 -34.93 9.57 -21.59
N LYS A 382 -35.71 8.52 -21.40
CA LYS A 382 -36.84 8.19 -22.24
C LYS A 382 -38.09 8.12 -21.38
N GLU A 383 -39.03 9.02 -21.67
CA GLU A 383 -40.32 9.16 -20.99
C GLU A 383 -41.43 9.20 -22.05
N ASN A 384 -42.49 8.40 -21.86
CA ASN A 384 -43.63 8.35 -22.78
C ASN A 384 -43.24 8.14 -24.28
N GLY A 385 -42.17 7.37 -24.51
CA GLY A 385 -41.66 7.07 -25.85
C GLY A 385 -40.80 8.18 -26.49
N LYS A 386 -40.62 9.32 -25.82
CA LYS A 386 -39.74 10.41 -26.27
C LYS A 386 -38.40 10.33 -25.54
N THR A 387 -37.31 10.37 -26.31
CA THR A 387 -35.95 10.43 -25.75
C THR A 387 -35.46 11.87 -25.72
N GLU A 388 -34.94 12.29 -24.57
CA GLU A 388 -34.35 13.60 -24.33
C GLU A 388 -32.92 13.43 -23.82
N SER A 389 -31.98 14.14 -24.46
CA SER A 389 -30.59 14.16 -24.00
C SER A 389 -30.47 15.04 -22.77
N LEU A 390 -29.72 14.57 -21.77
CA LEU A 390 -29.39 15.34 -20.57
C LEU A 390 -28.20 16.28 -20.77
N GLY A 391 -27.66 16.34 -21.98
CA GLY A 391 -26.49 17.15 -22.30
C GLY A 391 -25.19 16.63 -21.69
N ASN A 392 -24.28 17.56 -21.40
CA ASN A 392 -22.95 17.24 -20.93
C ASN A 392 -22.95 16.76 -19.47
N ALA A 393 -22.10 15.77 -19.19
CA ALA A 393 -21.82 15.32 -17.84
C ALA A 393 -21.18 16.43 -17.00
N HIS A 394 -21.59 16.52 -15.74
CA HIS A 394 -20.96 17.34 -14.71
C HIS A 394 -20.19 16.43 -13.75
N PRO A 395 -18.97 16.78 -13.34
CA PRO A 395 -18.26 16.02 -12.33
C PRO A 395 -19.07 15.94 -11.03
N MET A 396 -19.26 14.73 -10.52
CA MET A 396 -19.94 14.47 -9.25
C MET A 396 -19.03 13.75 -8.27
N GLY A 397 -18.93 14.33 -7.08
CA GLY A 397 -18.03 13.81 -6.05
C GLY A 397 -16.59 13.72 -6.57
N PRO A 398 -15.82 12.70 -6.15
CA PRO A 398 -14.41 12.61 -6.49
C PRO A 398 -14.12 12.08 -7.91
N PHE A 399 -15.08 11.43 -8.58
CA PHE A 399 -14.80 10.79 -9.87
C PHE A 399 -16.00 10.57 -10.80
N ALA A 400 -17.24 10.70 -10.35
CA ALA A 400 -18.41 10.24 -11.11
C ALA A 400 -18.86 11.26 -12.16
N ASN A 401 -19.70 10.81 -13.10
CA ASN A 401 -20.40 11.66 -14.06
C ASN A 401 -21.82 11.93 -13.54
N GLY A 402 -22.31 13.16 -13.75
CA GLY A 402 -23.58 13.60 -13.21
C GLY A 402 -24.43 14.39 -14.19
N TRP A 403 -25.73 14.14 -14.19
CA TRP A 403 -26.69 14.89 -15.00
C TRP A 403 -27.91 15.28 -14.17
N LEU A 404 -28.33 16.55 -14.26
CA LEU A 404 -29.54 17.02 -13.60
C LEU A 404 -30.72 16.59 -14.45
N VAL A 405 -31.52 15.68 -13.93
CA VAL A 405 -32.82 15.36 -14.50
C VAL A 405 -33.81 16.37 -13.94
N SER A 406 -34.39 17.18 -14.83
CA SER A 406 -35.35 18.22 -14.46
C SER A 406 -36.65 17.60 -13.92
N ALA A 407 -37.41 18.40 -13.16
CA ALA A 407 -38.73 18.01 -12.70
C ALA A 407 -39.66 17.72 -13.90
N GLY A 408 -40.38 16.60 -13.83
CA GLY A 408 -41.23 16.07 -14.91
C GLY A 408 -42.53 15.47 -14.39
N SER A 409 -43.20 14.64 -15.18
CA SER A 409 -44.36 13.88 -14.69
C SER A 409 -43.92 12.80 -13.70
N SER A 410 -44.81 12.47 -12.75
CA SER A 410 -44.65 11.24 -11.99
C SER A 410 -44.83 10.02 -12.90
N GLY A 411 -43.95 9.03 -12.79
CA GLY A 411 -44.00 7.84 -13.64
C GLY A 411 -42.66 7.11 -13.71
N SER A 412 -42.61 6.09 -14.57
CA SER A 412 -41.41 5.31 -14.84
C SER A 412 -40.66 5.91 -16.03
N ILE A 413 -39.37 6.18 -15.84
CA ILE A 413 -38.48 6.71 -16.88
C ILE A 413 -37.27 5.80 -17.06
N GLU A 414 -36.85 5.63 -18.32
CA GLU A 414 -35.65 4.87 -18.66
C GLU A 414 -34.48 5.85 -18.84
N ALA A 415 -33.49 5.79 -17.97
CA ALA A 415 -32.22 6.48 -18.14
C ALA A 415 -31.24 5.58 -18.89
N THR A 416 -30.52 6.14 -19.85
CA THR A 416 -29.47 5.46 -20.63
C THR A 416 -28.20 6.30 -20.62
N VAL A 417 -27.05 5.64 -20.50
CA VAL A 417 -25.72 6.25 -20.48
C VAL A 417 -24.85 5.54 -21.51
N GLN A 418 -24.19 6.30 -22.38
CA GLN A 418 -23.38 5.73 -23.46
C GLN A 418 -22.03 6.44 -23.61
N TRP A 419 -21.04 5.68 -24.07
CA TRP A 419 -19.73 6.22 -24.45
C TRP A 419 -19.78 6.71 -25.90
N ALA A 420 -20.03 8.01 -26.08
CA ALA A 420 -20.21 8.60 -27.41
C ALA A 420 -19.00 8.42 -28.35
N PRO A 421 -17.73 8.44 -27.89
CA PRO A 421 -16.58 8.17 -28.76
C PRO A 421 -16.53 6.73 -29.33
N GLN A 422 -17.25 5.76 -28.75
CA GLN A 422 -17.26 4.36 -29.22
C GLN A 422 -17.62 4.25 -30.70
N ARG A 423 -18.53 5.11 -31.20
CA ARG A 423 -18.97 5.10 -32.61
C ARG A 423 -17.80 5.26 -33.59
N TRP A 424 -16.82 6.09 -33.24
CA TRP A 424 -15.66 6.34 -34.09
C TRP A 424 -14.69 5.17 -34.05
N VAL A 425 -14.47 4.58 -32.87
CA VAL A 425 -13.65 3.35 -32.73
C VAL A 425 -14.25 2.22 -33.55
N THR A 426 -15.55 1.99 -33.42
CA THR A 426 -16.26 0.97 -34.20
C THR A 426 -16.13 1.22 -35.71
N ALA A 427 -16.32 2.47 -36.16
CA ALA A 427 -16.12 2.82 -37.56
C ALA A 427 -14.68 2.53 -38.04
N SER A 428 -13.67 2.91 -37.27
CA SER A 428 -12.25 2.66 -37.59
C SER A 428 -11.91 1.16 -37.63
N LEU A 429 -12.48 0.36 -36.72
CA LEU A 429 -12.30 -1.09 -36.73
C LEU A 429 -12.92 -1.72 -37.98
N ILE A 430 -14.12 -1.30 -38.37
CA ILE A 430 -14.78 -1.77 -39.60
C ILE A 430 -13.92 -1.41 -40.83
N ILE A 431 -13.43 -0.18 -40.91
CA ILE A 431 -12.53 0.27 -42.00
C ILE A 431 -11.26 -0.59 -42.04
N SER A 432 -10.68 -0.91 -40.88
CA SER A 432 -9.48 -1.74 -40.78
C SER A 432 -9.72 -3.18 -41.24
N ILE A 433 -10.86 -3.77 -40.87
CA ILE A 433 -11.28 -5.10 -41.34
C ILE A 433 -11.45 -5.09 -42.86
N ILE A 434 -12.09 -4.07 -43.42
CA ILE A 434 -12.25 -3.91 -44.88
C ILE A 434 -10.86 -3.82 -45.54
N GLY A 435 -9.94 -3.05 -44.98
CA GLY A 435 -8.55 -2.96 -45.45
C GLY A 435 -7.83 -4.30 -45.44
N LEU A 436 -7.92 -5.05 -44.34
CA LEU A 436 -7.33 -6.39 -44.21
C LEU A 436 -7.90 -7.37 -45.25
N LEU A 437 -9.23 -7.39 -45.40
CA LEU A 437 -9.91 -8.21 -46.41
C LEU A 437 -9.47 -7.82 -47.83
N GLY A 438 -9.27 -6.52 -48.08
CA GLY A 438 -8.69 -6.01 -49.32
C GLY A 438 -7.28 -6.54 -49.57
N CYS A 439 -6.40 -6.51 -48.57
CA CYS A 439 -5.06 -7.08 -48.68
C CYS A 439 -5.09 -8.60 -48.94
N ILE A 440 -5.93 -9.35 -48.23
CA ILE A 440 -6.12 -10.79 -48.45
C ILE A 440 -6.61 -11.05 -49.88
N LEU A 441 -7.56 -10.25 -50.35
CA LEU A 441 -8.08 -10.34 -51.71
C LEU A 441 -6.98 -10.07 -52.75
N ILE A 442 -6.14 -9.05 -52.54
CA ILE A 442 -4.99 -8.78 -53.42
C ILE A 442 -4.00 -9.95 -53.43
N VAL A 443 -3.71 -10.56 -52.28
CA VAL A 443 -2.85 -11.78 -52.20
C VAL A 443 -3.49 -12.94 -52.95
N PHE A 444 -4.81 -13.11 -52.84
CA PHE A 444 -5.53 -14.19 -53.52
C PHE A 444 -5.61 -13.97 -55.05
N ILE A 445 -5.91 -12.74 -55.48
CA ILE A 445 -5.95 -12.34 -56.89
C ILE A 445 -4.55 -12.44 -57.51
N SER A 446 -3.50 -11.94 -56.85
CA SER A 446 -2.12 -12.04 -57.35
C SER A 446 -1.64 -13.48 -57.45
N ARG A 447 -2.03 -14.36 -56.52
CA ARG A 447 -1.78 -15.81 -56.62
C ARG A 447 -2.54 -16.46 -57.77
N ARG A 448 -3.79 -16.06 -58.04
CA ARG A 448 -4.55 -16.56 -59.20
C ARG A 448 -4.03 -16.03 -60.54
N LEU A 449 -3.64 -14.77 -60.62
CA LEU A 449 -3.07 -14.17 -61.83
C LEU A 449 -1.68 -14.75 -62.16
N LYS A 450 -0.90 -15.19 -61.16
CA LYS A 450 0.35 -15.94 -61.37
C LYS A 450 0.17 -17.36 -61.91
N SER A 451 -1.07 -17.88 -62.05
CA SER A 451 -1.34 -19.18 -62.68
C SER A 451 -1.57 -19.10 -64.19
N GLN A 452 -1.44 -17.92 -64.81
CA GLN A 452 -1.37 -17.78 -66.27
C GLN A 452 0.09 -17.55 -66.68
N THR A 453 0.80 -18.64 -66.98
CA THR A 453 1.96 -18.60 -67.85
C THR A 453 1.51 -18.11 -69.22
N ILE A 454 1.77 -16.83 -69.52
CA ILE A 454 1.94 -16.39 -70.90
C ILE A 454 3.37 -16.77 -71.28
N GLU A 455 3.52 -17.78 -72.14
CA GLU A 455 4.78 -17.98 -72.87
C GLU A 455 4.98 -16.78 -73.81
N VAL A 456 5.71 -15.77 -73.33
CA VAL A 456 6.35 -14.79 -74.22
C VAL A 456 7.78 -15.23 -74.40
N GLY A 457 8.10 -15.72 -75.60
CA GLY A 457 9.45 -16.08 -76.01
C GLY A 457 10.36 -14.84 -76.06
N TYR A 458 11.02 -14.54 -74.95
CA TYR A 458 12.25 -13.78 -74.93
C TYR A 458 13.30 -14.57 -74.14
N ARG A 459 14.39 -14.97 -74.81
CA ARG A 459 15.59 -15.48 -74.14
C ARG A 459 16.23 -14.31 -73.40
N VAL A 460 15.91 -14.18 -72.12
CA VAL A 460 16.75 -13.46 -71.16
C VAL A 460 17.48 -14.52 -70.35
N SER A 461 18.81 -14.45 -70.34
CA SER A 461 19.68 -15.32 -69.57
C SER A 461 19.27 -15.25 -68.09
N SER A 462 18.75 -16.35 -67.56
CA SER A 462 18.28 -16.46 -66.20
C SER A 462 19.47 -16.65 -65.25
N ALA A 463 19.73 -15.64 -64.41
CA ALA A 463 20.27 -15.92 -63.08
C ALA A 463 19.20 -16.69 -62.29
N PRO A 464 19.54 -17.79 -61.58
CA PRO A 464 18.54 -18.65 -60.97
C PRO A 464 18.00 -18.02 -59.69
N PHE A 465 16.77 -17.51 -59.73
CA PHE A 465 15.95 -17.34 -58.53
C PHE A 465 15.51 -18.74 -58.02
N PRO A 466 15.74 -19.10 -56.75
CA PRO A 466 15.23 -20.36 -56.22
C PRO A 466 13.70 -20.31 -56.09
N SER A 467 13.03 -21.20 -56.81
CA SER A 467 11.59 -21.42 -56.71
C SER A 467 11.20 -22.05 -55.36
N ILE A 468 10.05 -21.65 -54.80
CA ILE A 468 9.54 -22.07 -53.49
C ILE A 468 8.81 -23.43 -53.54
N SER A 469 8.82 -24.14 -54.68
CA SER A 469 8.13 -25.43 -54.81
C SER A 469 9.05 -26.63 -54.56
N SER A 470 9.43 -26.88 -53.30
CA SER A 470 9.68 -28.24 -52.75
C SER A 470 10.17 -28.19 -51.29
N LEU A 471 9.24 -28.05 -50.34
CA LEU A 471 9.51 -28.29 -48.92
C LEU A 471 9.31 -29.78 -48.59
N LYS A 472 10.39 -30.53 -48.42
CA LYS A 472 10.42 -31.75 -47.59
C LYS A 472 11.22 -31.42 -46.33
N ILE A 473 10.52 -31.08 -45.26
CA ILE A 473 11.14 -30.83 -43.95
C ILE A 473 11.52 -32.18 -43.35
N ASN A 474 12.82 -32.42 -43.13
CA ASN A 474 13.30 -33.63 -42.47
C ASN A 474 13.32 -33.38 -40.95
N ALA A 475 12.45 -34.08 -40.21
CA ALA A 475 12.20 -33.87 -38.77
C ALA A 475 13.44 -34.00 -37.86
N ARG A 476 14.52 -34.61 -38.36
CA ARG A 476 15.77 -34.77 -37.61
C ARG A 476 16.52 -33.44 -37.42
N SER A 477 16.50 -32.51 -38.36
CA SER A 477 17.26 -31.25 -38.26
C SER A 477 16.68 -30.25 -37.25
N PHE A 478 15.37 -30.35 -36.97
CA PHE A 478 14.68 -29.50 -35.99
C PHE A 478 14.98 -29.89 -34.54
N ALA A 479 15.28 -31.18 -34.30
CA ALA A 479 15.61 -31.69 -32.96
C ALA A 479 17.01 -31.28 -32.47
N TRP A 480 18.00 -31.14 -33.37
CA TRP A 480 19.36 -30.72 -33.00
C TRP A 480 19.47 -29.23 -32.66
N ALA A 481 18.64 -28.38 -33.27
CA ALA A 481 18.60 -26.95 -32.96
C ALA A 481 18.05 -26.67 -31.55
N ILE A 482 17.09 -27.48 -31.08
CA ILE A 482 16.54 -27.39 -29.71
C ILE A 482 17.56 -27.92 -28.68
N ALA A 483 18.33 -28.96 -29.03
CA ALA A 483 19.32 -29.56 -28.14
C ALA A 483 20.56 -28.68 -27.88
N ALA A 484 20.93 -27.79 -28.80
CA ALA A 484 22.12 -26.94 -28.67
C ALA A 484 21.88 -25.64 -27.87
N VAL A 485 20.64 -25.14 -27.81
CA VAL A 485 20.32 -23.82 -27.21
C VAL A 485 19.94 -23.93 -25.73
N ALA A 486 19.46 -25.10 -25.29
CA ALA A 486 19.02 -25.35 -23.91
C ALA A 486 20.11 -25.21 -22.82
N PRO A 487 21.40 -25.55 -23.03
CA PRO A 487 22.39 -25.51 -21.94
C PRO A 487 23.03 -24.12 -21.72
N VAL A 488 23.06 -23.24 -22.72
CA VAL A 488 23.78 -21.96 -22.67
C VAL A 488 22.98 -20.89 -21.94
N ALA A 489 21.66 -20.97 -21.95
CA ALA A 489 20.76 -20.02 -21.27
C ALA A 489 20.74 -20.15 -19.74
N LEU A 490 21.34 -21.21 -19.18
CA LEU A 490 21.32 -21.51 -17.74
C LEU A 490 22.54 -21.00 -16.97
N LEU A 491 23.60 -20.51 -17.63
CA LEU A 491 24.92 -20.35 -16.98
C LEU A 491 25.52 -18.93 -16.90
N LEU A 492 25.00 -17.89 -17.56
CA LEU A 492 25.68 -16.58 -17.58
C LEU A 492 24.72 -15.40 -17.35
N GLY A 493 24.92 -14.73 -16.21
CA GLY A 493 24.04 -13.68 -15.69
C GLY A 493 24.09 -12.33 -16.41
N GLY A 494 22.89 -11.74 -16.53
CA GLY A 494 22.59 -10.31 -16.40
C GLY A 494 23.03 -9.35 -17.50
N VAL A 495 24.31 -8.97 -17.52
CA VAL A 495 24.68 -7.67 -18.12
C VAL A 495 25.55 -7.79 -19.38
N ALA A 496 26.33 -8.87 -19.53
CA ALA A 496 27.11 -9.13 -20.75
C ALA A 496 26.24 -9.61 -21.94
N VAL A 497 25.01 -10.05 -21.66
CA VAL A 497 24.06 -10.62 -22.63
C VAL A 497 23.51 -9.55 -23.59
N MET A 498 23.28 -8.32 -23.14
CA MET A 498 22.71 -7.26 -23.99
C MET A 498 23.65 -6.88 -25.14
N ALA A 499 24.94 -6.68 -24.87
CA ALA A 499 25.91 -6.34 -25.90
C ALA A 499 26.19 -7.54 -26.83
N GLY A 500 26.31 -8.75 -26.28
CA GLY A 500 26.54 -9.97 -27.05
C GLY A 500 25.35 -10.33 -27.96
N VAL A 501 24.12 -10.30 -27.45
CA VAL A 501 22.92 -10.64 -28.23
C VAL A 501 22.62 -9.58 -29.30
N LEU A 502 22.89 -8.30 -29.04
CA LEU A 502 22.79 -7.24 -30.06
C LEU A 502 23.86 -7.43 -31.15
N LEU A 503 25.11 -7.69 -30.79
CA LEU A 503 26.18 -7.90 -31.79
C LEU A 503 25.97 -9.17 -32.62
N PHE A 504 25.68 -10.30 -31.97
CA PHE A 504 25.46 -11.59 -32.64
C PHE A 504 24.13 -11.64 -33.40
N GLY A 505 23.10 -10.91 -32.94
CA GLY A 505 21.85 -10.76 -33.67
C GLY A 505 22.02 -9.97 -34.96
N ILE A 506 22.75 -8.85 -34.91
CA ILE A 506 23.05 -8.04 -36.11
C ILE A 506 23.96 -8.84 -37.08
N ILE A 507 25.02 -9.49 -36.58
CA ILE A 507 25.91 -10.31 -37.41
C ILE A 507 25.16 -11.50 -38.00
N GLY A 508 24.28 -12.15 -37.24
CA GLY A 508 23.45 -13.27 -37.69
C GLY A 508 22.47 -12.88 -38.80
N VAL A 509 21.82 -11.72 -38.70
CA VAL A 509 20.92 -11.18 -39.74
C VAL A 509 21.71 -10.85 -41.01
N VAL A 510 22.89 -10.23 -40.90
CA VAL A 510 23.76 -9.87 -42.03
C VAL A 510 24.37 -11.10 -42.73
N VAL A 511 24.69 -12.15 -41.98
CA VAL A 511 25.23 -13.40 -42.54
C VAL A 511 24.10 -14.26 -43.15
N ALA A 512 22.92 -14.28 -42.53
CA ALA A 512 21.77 -15.04 -43.02
C ALA A 512 21.08 -14.39 -44.24
N SER A 513 21.16 -13.06 -44.39
CA SER A 513 20.71 -12.37 -45.61
C SER A 513 21.62 -12.66 -46.82
N LYS A 514 22.87 -13.10 -46.59
CA LYS A 514 23.82 -13.50 -47.65
C LYS A 514 23.68 -14.96 -48.11
N PHE A 515 23.00 -15.83 -47.37
CA PHE A 515 22.80 -17.23 -47.75
C PHE A 515 21.32 -17.48 -48.09
N SER A 516 21.03 -17.85 -49.34
CA SER A 516 19.66 -18.03 -49.88
C SER A 516 18.78 -19.07 -49.16
N ARG A 517 19.33 -19.82 -48.20
CA ARG A 517 18.61 -20.79 -47.37
C ARG A 517 18.49 -20.38 -45.89
N GLY A 518 19.13 -19.29 -45.46
CA GLY A 518 19.11 -18.79 -44.07
C GLY A 518 18.03 -17.74 -43.77
N SER A 519 17.50 -17.08 -44.80
CA SER A 519 16.54 -15.96 -44.68
C SER A 519 15.25 -16.31 -43.90
N ILE A 520 14.69 -17.50 -44.11
CA ILE A 520 13.39 -17.88 -43.51
C ILE A 520 13.51 -18.13 -42.00
N ALA A 521 14.61 -18.74 -41.55
CA ALA A 521 14.79 -19.08 -40.12
C ALA A 521 14.84 -17.81 -39.24
N VAL A 522 15.43 -16.72 -39.75
CA VAL A 522 15.55 -15.45 -39.04
C VAL A 522 14.19 -14.78 -38.82
N HIS A 523 13.23 -14.96 -39.73
CA HIS A 523 11.89 -14.37 -39.62
C HIS A 523 11.03 -15.03 -38.53
N PHE A 524 11.37 -16.27 -38.13
CA PHE A 524 10.66 -16.98 -37.07
C PHE A 524 11.26 -16.77 -35.67
N VAL A 525 12.51 -16.29 -35.57
CA VAL A 525 13.18 -16.06 -34.28
C VAL A 525 12.38 -15.11 -33.36
N PRO A 526 11.86 -13.97 -33.82
CA PRO A 526 11.07 -13.10 -32.97
C PRO A 526 9.80 -13.78 -32.42
N SER A 527 9.09 -14.51 -33.29
CA SER A 527 7.87 -15.24 -32.91
C SER A 527 8.16 -16.35 -31.89
N ILE A 528 9.30 -17.02 -32.01
CA ILE A 528 9.75 -18.05 -31.05
C ILE A 528 10.09 -17.42 -29.70
N LEU A 529 10.85 -16.31 -29.68
CA LEU A 529 11.20 -15.61 -28.44
C LEU A 529 9.97 -15.08 -27.71
N LEU A 530 9.00 -14.56 -28.46
CA LEU A 530 7.73 -14.10 -27.90
C LEU A 530 6.91 -15.26 -27.33
N GLY A 531 6.84 -16.38 -28.04
CA GLY A 531 6.21 -17.61 -27.55
C GLY A 531 6.86 -18.15 -26.27
N LEU A 532 8.19 -18.11 -26.19
CA LEU A 532 8.95 -18.50 -25.01
C LEU A 532 8.69 -17.56 -23.82
N ALA A 533 8.64 -16.25 -24.05
CA ALA A 533 8.29 -15.26 -23.04
C ALA A 533 6.89 -15.53 -22.46
N ILE A 534 5.90 -15.75 -23.33
CA ILE A 534 4.52 -16.10 -22.93
C ILE A 534 4.51 -17.40 -22.11
N THR A 535 5.26 -18.41 -22.53
CA THR A 535 5.34 -19.71 -21.83
C THR A 535 5.96 -19.56 -20.44
N ILE A 536 7.02 -18.75 -20.31
CA ILE A 536 7.64 -18.45 -19.01
C ILE A 536 6.64 -17.73 -18.09
N VAL A 537 5.91 -16.74 -18.59
CA VAL A 537 4.87 -16.05 -17.79
C VAL A 537 3.83 -17.05 -17.29
N ILE A 538 3.29 -17.89 -18.18
CA ILE A 538 2.27 -18.88 -17.83
C ILE A 538 2.83 -19.90 -16.82
N ALA A 539 4.04 -20.41 -17.04
CA ALA A 539 4.68 -21.38 -16.17
C ALA A 539 4.96 -20.79 -14.78
N THR A 540 5.51 -19.58 -14.71
CA THR A 540 5.77 -18.88 -13.45
C THR A 540 4.47 -18.65 -12.68
N VAL A 541 3.39 -18.19 -13.34
CA VAL A 541 2.08 -18.00 -12.70
C VAL A 541 1.49 -19.32 -12.18
N LYS A 542 1.61 -20.41 -12.96
CA LYS A 542 1.06 -21.72 -12.59
C LYS A 542 1.85 -22.48 -11.53
N ILE A 543 3.19 -22.34 -11.51
CA ILE A 543 4.05 -23.13 -10.61
C ILE A 543 4.30 -22.38 -9.31
N THR A 544 4.59 -21.08 -9.39
CA THR A 544 5.06 -20.32 -8.22
C THR A 544 3.96 -19.55 -7.52
N HIS A 545 2.76 -19.49 -8.11
CA HIS A 545 1.61 -18.72 -7.61
C HIS A 545 2.03 -17.38 -6.98
N PRO A 546 2.76 -16.54 -7.74
CA PRO A 546 3.39 -15.36 -7.17
C PRO A 546 2.32 -14.42 -6.64
N SER A 547 2.48 -13.95 -5.40
CA SER A 547 1.57 -13.00 -4.81
C SER A 547 1.54 -11.70 -5.63
N VAL A 548 0.34 -11.18 -5.88
CA VAL A 548 0.14 -9.91 -6.60
C VAL A 548 0.48 -8.78 -5.62
N ASN A 549 1.75 -8.42 -5.59
CA ASN A 549 2.28 -7.31 -4.80
C ASN A 549 3.22 -6.45 -5.66
N ILE A 550 3.82 -5.42 -5.07
CA ILE A 550 4.70 -4.49 -5.79
C ILE A 550 5.94 -5.17 -6.43
N LEU A 551 6.31 -6.36 -5.97
CA LEU A 551 7.40 -7.17 -6.52
C LEU A 551 6.93 -8.14 -7.61
N TRP A 552 5.64 -8.18 -7.94
CA TRP A 552 5.10 -9.04 -8.99
C TRP A 552 5.79 -8.85 -10.35
N PRO A 553 6.07 -7.62 -10.83
CA PRO A 553 6.78 -7.44 -12.10
C PRO A 553 8.20 -8.01 -12.07
N SER A 554 8.86 -8.04 -10.90
CA SER A 554 10.24 -8.55 -10.76
C SER A 554 10.33 -10.07 -10.96
N LYS A 555 9.21 -10.79 -11.02
CA LYS A 555 9.17 -12.24 -11.27
C LYS A 555 9.21 -12.59 -12.77
N PHE A 556 9.06 -11.61 -13.65
CA PHE A 556 8.96 -11.80 -15.10
C PHE A 556 10.09 -11.12 -15.88
N GLU A 557 11.20 -10.79 -15.22
CA GLU A 557 12.32 -10.07 -15.83
C GLU A 557 12.87 -10.78 -17.08
N VAL A 558 13.01 -12.10 -17.04
CA VAL A 558 13.45 -12.91 -18.18
C VAL A 558 12.46 -12.86 -19.35
N ALA A 559 11.16 -12.97 -19.08
CA ALA A 559 10.12 -12.88 -20.12
C ALA A 559 10.05 -11.49 -20.75
N ASN A 560 10.26 -10.44 -19.95
CA ASN A 560 10.35 -9.07 -20.43
C ASN A 560 11.55 -8.89 -21.38
N ILE A 561 12.74 -9.38 -21.00
CA ILE A 561 13.95 -9.31 -21.85
C ILE A 561 13.72 -10.03 -23.18
N LEU A 562 13.15 -11.24 -23.17
CA LEU A 562 12.87 -12.00 -24.40
C LEU A 562 11.89 -11.28 -25.33
N SER A 563 10.88 -10.62 -24.76
CA SER A 563 9.88 -9.84 -25.51
C SER A 563 10.52 -8.61 -26.16
N LEU A 564 11.39 -7.90 -25.44
CA LEU A 564 12.12 -6.75 -25.98
C LEU A 564 13.06 -7.16 -27.11
N VAL A 565 13.83 -8.23 -26.94
CA VAL A 565 14.73 -8.75 -28.00
C VAL A 565 13.93 -9.16 -29.24
N SER A 566 12.76 -9.80 -29.06
CA SER A 566 11.84 -10.12 -30.16
C SER A 566 11.42 -8.87 -30.94
N LEU A 567 10.98 -7.83 -30.24
CA LEU A 567 10.58 -6.56 -30.85
C LEU A 567 11.72 -5.87 -31.60
N PHE A 568 12.93 -5.86 -31.03
CA PHE A 568 14.11 -5.30 -31.69
C PHE A 568 14.49 -6.08 -32.95
N LEU A 569 14.42 -7.40 -32.93
CA LEU A 569 14.69 -8.23 -34.11
C LEU A 569 13.64 -8.02 -35.20
N LEU A 570 12.36 -7.87 -34.85
CA LEU A 570 11.30 -7.49 -35.80
C LEU A 570 11.59 -6.13 -36.43
N LEU A 571 11.96 -5.14 -35.62
CA LEU A 571 12.28 -3.80 -36.11
C LEU A 571 13.51 -3.83 -37.03
N ALA A 572 14.55 -4.58 -36.66
CA ALA A 572 15.75 -4.74 -37.48
C ALA A 572 15.45 -5.43 -38.82
N LEU A 573 14.58 -6.44 -38.83
CA LEU A 573 14.12 -7.09 -40.07
C LEU A 573 13.38 -6.11 -40.97
N ILE A 574 12.46 -5.30 -40.41
CA ILE A 574 11.71 -4.28 -41.18
C ILE A 574 12.66 -3.23 -41.76
N LEU A 575 13.68 -2.82 -41.02
CA LEU A 575 14.66 -1.83 -41.47
C LEU A 575 15.63 -2.40 -42.52
N ALA A 576 16.03 -3.66 -42.39
CA ALA A 576 16.89 -4.34 -43.36
C ALA A 576 16.20 -4.50 -44.73
N ASP A 577 14.91 -4.84 -44.72
CA ASP A 577 14.09 -4.99 -45.94
C ASP A 577 13.94 -3.67 -46.73
N ARG A 578 14.09 -2.51 -46.06
CA ARG A 578 14.08 -1.19 -46.70
C ARG A 578 15.41 -0.74 -47.30
N SER A 579 16.49 -1.50 -47.07
CA SER A 579 17.86 -1.08 -47.41
C SER A 579 18.43 -1.73 -48.68
N GLU A 580 17.67 -2.59 -49.39
CA GLU A 580 18.04 -3.01 -50.74
C GLU A 580 17.81 -1.84 -51.72
N PRO A 581 18.86 -1.27 -52.35
CA PRO A 581 18.67 -0.28 -53.39
C PRO A 581 18.19 -0.97 -54.67
N ASP A 582 17.16 -0.41 -55.32
CA ASP A 582 16.77 -0.76 -56.68
C ASP A 582 17.97 -0.56 -57.62
N SER A 583 18.73 -1.62 -57.87
CA SER A 583 19.75 -1.65 -58.92
C SER A 583 19.07 -2.04 -60.24
N LYS A 584 19.06 -1.09 -61.18
CA LYS A 584 18.55 -1.16 -62.55
C LYS A 584 18.82 -2.46 -63.30
#